data_AF-A0A1G9QGZ9-F1
#
_entry.id   AF-A0A1G9QGZ9-F1
#
_cell.length_a   1.000
_cell.length_b   1.000
_cell.length_c   1.000
_cell.angle_alpha   90.00
_cell.angle_beta   90.00
_cell.angle_gamma   90.00
#
_symmetry.space_group_name_H-M   'P 1'
#
loop_
_entity.id
_entity.type
_entity.pdbx_description
1 polymer ?
#
loop_
_entity_poly.entity_id
_entity_poly.type
_entity_poly.pdbx_seq_one_letter_code
_entity_poly.pdbx_strand_id
1 'polypeptide(L)'
;MNRGKGFSGKFFKIYVLLVLTATTATGLNTLMGESSYFMTGFLDLSVYARTLIDMVIMFFLYGLLGLFGFKLAGEIGLPGVWSVQYPGLIDYLEPAFAGIAVGLIFIFLESGFAGLHGLGYFSGLDFPHSLFALITGAVAEEILYRLFLIPVLVAVILAYRQQRFSGEAIPKGKKGLSGSIFWPAAAAAGIIYTLAHGFDMIVSLGEISMTQLPPLAWLQVLLMNLVLALAAAWQFRRRGYLAAVMFHAWFALVWYIIRGGFLI
;
A
#
# COMPACT_ATOMS: atom_id res chain seq x y z
N MET A 1 -26.44 -10.75 12.79
CA MET A 1 -26.67 -9.44 12.13
C MET A 1 -25.84 -9.35 10.84
N ASN A 2 -26.54 -9.13 9.70
CA ASN A 2 -26.12 -8.80 8.33
C ASN A 2 -25.14 -9.69 7.51
N ARG A 3 -25.73 -10.35 6.51
CA ARG A 3 -25.09 -11.00 5.35
C ARG A 3 -24.32 -9.96 4.50
N GLY A 4 -23.13 -10.31 4.01
CA GLY A 4 -22.63 -9.91 2.68
C GLY A 4 -22.66 -8.43 2.24
N LYS A 5 -22.58 -7.44 3.14
CA LYS A 5 -22.63 -6.00 2.78
C LYS A 5 -21.34 -5.42 2.18
N GLY A 6 -20.42 -6.27 1.70
CA GLY A 6 -19.18 -5.80 1.07
C GLY A 6 -19.42 -5.00 -0.20
N PHE A 7 -20.42 -5.38 -1.00
CA PHE A 7 -20.68 -4.80 -2.32
C PHE A 7 -21.92 -3.90 -2.33
N SER A 8 -21.89 -2.81 -1.57
CA SER A 8 -22.90 -1.75 -1.74
C SER A 8 -22.52 -0.87 -2.93
N GLY A 9 -23.50 -0.43 -3.73
CA GLY A 9 -23.25 0.48 -4.84
C GLY A 9 -22.54 1.78 -4.43
N LYS A 10 -22.68 2.21 -3.18
CA LYS A 10 -21.95 3.37 -2.62
C LYS A 10 -20.46 3.09 -2.45
N PHE A 11 -20.09 1.92 -1.92
CA PHE A 11 -18.68 1.56 -1.71
C PHE A 11 -17.95 1.32 -3.02
N PHE A 12 -18.62 0.74 -4.01
CA PHE A 12 -18.07 0.60 -5.35
C PHE A 12 -17.78 1.97 -5.99
N LYS A 13 -18.67 2.96 -5.83
CA LYS A 13 -18.42 4.33 -6.31
C LYS A 13 -17.19 4.97 -5.65
N ILE A 14 -16.99 4.77 -4.35
CA ILE A 14 -15.80 5.28 -3.64
C ILE A 14 -14.54 4.61 -4.18
N TYR A 15 -14.56 3.29 -4.36
CA TYR A 15 -13.44 2.56 -4.95
C TYR A 15 -13.07 3.09 -6.35
N VAL A 16 -14.06 3.21 -7.24
CA VAL A 16 -13.86 3.74 -8.59
C VAL A 16 -13.31 5.17 -8.54
N LEU A 17 -13.83 6.02 -7.64
CA LEU A 17 -13.32 7.38 -7.47
C LEU A 17 -11.84 7.38 -7.06
N LEU A 18 -11.45 6.54 -6.10
CA LEU A 18 -10.04 6.44 -5.66
C LEU A 18 -9.13 5.98 -6.81
N VAL A 19 -9.55 4.97 -7.58
CA VAL A 19 -8.78 4.50 -8.74
C VAL A 19 -8.64 5.61 -9.77
N LEU A 20 -9.72 6.33 -10.11
CA LEU A 20 -9.66 7.45 -11.04
C LEU A 20 -8.73 8.57 -10.54
N THR A 21 -8.82 8.92 -9.26
CA THR A 21 -7.93 9.91 -8.65
C THR A 21 -6.47 9.49 -8.73
N ALA A 22 -6.15 8.23 -8.40
CA ALA A 22 -4.79 7.71 -8.51
C ALA A 22 -4.31 7.65 -9.96
N THR A 23 -5.16 7.25 -10.91
CA THR A 23 -4.86 7.26 -12.35
C THR A 23 -4.52 8.67 -12.83
N THR A 24 -5.33 9.67 -12.49
CA THR A 24 -5.07 11.07 -12.86
C THR A 24 -3.80 11.59 -12.19
N ALA A 25 -3.60 11.32 -10.90
CA ALA A 25 -2.38 11.73 -10.19
C ALA A 25 -1.12 11.11 -10.82
N THR A 26 -1.17 9.82 -11.17
CA THR A 26 -0.09 9.11 -11.88
C THR A 26 0.24 9.80 -13.19
N GLY A 27 -0.77 10.07 -14.02
CA GLY A 27 -0.56 10.72 -15.32
C GLY A 27 0.02 12.12 -15.20
N LEU A 28 -0.50 12.93 -14.27
CA LEU A 28 0.04 14.25 -13.99
C LEU A 28 1.51 14.17 -13.53
N ASN A 29 1.83 13.21 -12.68
CA ASN A 29 3.19 13.03 -12.19
C ASN A 29 4.18 12.71 -13.33
N THR A 30 3.81 11.76 -14.20
CA THR A 30 4.63 11.39 -15.37
C THR A 30 4.80 12.55 -16.35
N LEU A 31 3.76 13.38 -16.56
CA LEU A 31 3.85 14.57 -17.42
C LEU A 31 4.83 15.62 -16.88
N MET A 32 5.03 15.66 -15.56
CA MET A 32 5.95 16.59 -14.92
C MET A 32 7.41 16.14 -14.95
N GLY A 33 7.70 14.96 -15.53
CA GLY A 33 9.06 14.52 -15.80
C GLY A 33 9.66 13.63 -14.70
N GLU A 34 8.88 13.20 -13.71
CA GLU A 34 9.36 12.19 -12.78
C GLU A 34 9.51 10.83 -13.46
N SER A 35 10.48 10.03 -12.99
CA SER A 35 10.50 8.61 -13.29
C SER A 35 9.17 8.01 -12.85
N SER A 36 8.50 7.35 -13.78
CA SER A 36 7.27 6.62 -13.54
C SER A 36 7.41 5.68 -12.34
N TYR A 37 6.32 5.50 -11.58
CA TYR A 37 6.16 4.39 -10.63
C TYR A 37 6.33 2.99 -11.25
N PHE A 38 6.37 2.94 -12.57
CA PHE A 38 6.48 1.73 -13.37
C PHE A 38 7.83 1.70 -14.10
N MET A 39 8.21 0.54 -14.63
CA MET A 39 9.44 0.38 -15.43
C MET A 39 9.39 1.12 -16.79
N THR A 40 8.40 1.98 -17.03
CA THR A 40 8.24 2.74 -18.29
C THR A 40 9.26 3.87 -18.42
N GLY A 41 9.87 4.32 -17.32
CA GLY A 41 10.96 5.28 -17.30
C GLY A 41 12.24 4.78 -17.98
N PHE A 42 12.42 3.46 -18.10
CA PHE A 42 13.55 2.84 -18.82
C PHE A 42 13.33 2.72 -20.32
N LEU A 43 12.13 3.02 -20.81
CA LEU A 43 11.79 2.93 -22.22
C LEU A 43 11.98 4.28 -22.90
N ASP A 44 12.63 4.27 -24.07
CA ASP A 44 12.79 5.44 -24.93
C ASP A 44 11.45 5.77 -25.63
N LEU A 45 10.53 6.34 -24.87
CA LEU A 45 9.19 6.72 -25.28
C LEU A 45 8.99 8.23 -25.15
N SER A 46 8.01 8.78 -25.87
CA SER A 46 7.59 10.16 -25.60
C SER A 46 6.94 10.26 -24.22
N VAL A 47 7.01 11.44 -23.58
CA VAL A 47 6.37 11.69 -22.28
C VAL A 47 4.86 11.39 -22.32
N TYR A 48 4.21 11.68 -23.45
CA TYR A 48 2.78 11.39 -23.66
C TYR A 48 2.49 9.89 -23.73
N ALA A 49 3.35 9.12 -24.41
CA ALA A 49 3.21 7.67 -24.48
C ALA A 49 3.41 7.03 -23.09
N ARG A 50 4.46 7.44 -22.34
CA ARG A 50 4.67 6.97 -20.96
C ARG A 50 3.47 7.30 -20.06
N THR A 51 3.00 8.55 -20.10
CA THR A 51 1.84 9.00 -19.33
C THR A 51 0.62 8.12 -19.59
N LEU A 52 0.31 7.86 -20.86
CA LEU A 52 -0.83 7.02 -21.23
C LEU A 52 -0.65 5.59 -20.71
N ILE A 53 0.54 5.01 -20.85
CA ILE A 53 0.83 3.65 -20.37
C ILE A 53 0.68 3.59 -18.85
N ASP A 54 1.26 4.53 -18.10
CA ASP A 54 1.18 4.56 -16.63
C ASP A 54 -0.27 4.70 -16.15
N MET A 55 -1.05 5.55 -16.80
CA MET A 55 -2.49 5.68 -16.54
C MET A 55 -3.25 4.38 -16.84
N VAL A 56 -2.94 3.70 -17.94
CA VAL A 56 -3.53 2.40 -18.31
C VAL A 56 -3.17 1.33 -17.29
N ILE A 57 -1.91 1.26 -16.83
CA ILE A 57 -1.49 0.33 -15.79
C ILE A 57 -2.24 0.62 -14.49
N MET A 58 -2.25 1.87 -14.03
CA MET A 58 -2.95 2.24 -12.79
C MET A 58 -4.46 1.96 -12.89
N PHE A 59 -5.11 2.31 -14.00
CA PHE A 59 -6.54 2.11 -14.15
C PHE A 59 -6.92 0.63 -14.32
N PHE A 60 -6.28 -0.07 -15.26
CA PHE A 60 -6.64 -1.44 -15.58
C PHE A 60 -5.97 -2.46 -14.67
N LEU A 61 -4.64 -2.43 -14.52
CA LEU A 61 -3.98 -3.45 -13.69
C LEU A 61 -4.37 -3.27 -12.22
N TYR A 62 -4.12 -2.10 -11.64
CA TYR A 62 -4.41 -1.88 -10.21
C TYR A 62 -5.92 -1.86 -9.97
N GLY A 63 -6.69 -1.18 -10.82
CA GLY A 63 -8.15 -1.15 -10.71
C GLY A 63 -8.81 -2.54 -10.83
N LEU A 64 -8.31 -3.45 -11.67
CA LEU A 64 -8.87 -4.81 -11.75
C LEU A 64 -8.37 -5.72 -10.62
N LEU A 65 -7.09 -5.62 -10.22
CA LEU A 65 -6.56 -6.37 -9.07
C LEU A 65 -7.28 -6.00 -7.78
N GLY A 66 -7.51 -4.71 -7.55
CA GLY A 66 -8.25 -4.23 -6.39
C GLY A 66 -9.71 -4.66 -6.42
N LEU A 67 -10.36 -4.71 -7.60
CA LEU A 67 -11.75 -5.17 -7.73
C LEU A 67 -11.86 -6.68 -7.46
N PHE A 68 -10.94 -7.47 -8.02
CA PHE A 68 -10.85 -8.90 -7.78
C PHE A 68 -10.64 -9.18 -6.28
N GLY A 69 -9.66 -8.51 -5.70
CA GLY A 69 -9.31 -8.61 -4.29
C GLY A 69 -10.44 -8.18 -3.35
N PHE A 70 -11.15 -7.11 -3.69
CA PHE A 70 -12.31 -6.62 -2.95
C PHE A 70 -13.47 -7.63 -2.95
N LYS A 71 -13.74 -8.25 -4.10
CA LYS A 71 -14.74 -9.33 -4.21
C LYS A 71 -14.33 -10.53 -3.34
N LEU A 72 -13.07 -10.96 -3.46
CA LEU A 72 -12.53 -12.08 -2.69
C LEU A 72 -12.58 -11.82 -1.18
N ALA A 73 -12.19 -10.62 -0.74
CA ALA A 73 -12.25 -10.19 0.66
C ALA A 73 -13.66 -10.36 1.25
N GLY A 74 -14.70 -10.00 0.49
CA GLY A 74 -16.09 -10.20 0.87
C GLY A 74 -16.48 -11.68 1.04
N GLU A 75 -15.95 -12.57 0.20
CA GLU A 75 -16.23 -14.01 0.24
C GLU A 75 -15.58 -14.70 1.46
N ILE A 76 -14.36 -14.29 1.80
CA ILE A 76 -13.58 -14.85 2.93
C ILE A 76 -13.79 -14.09 4.26
N GLY A 77 -14.68 -13.09 4.27
CA GLY A 77 -15.09 -12.36 5.46
C GLY A 77 -14.07 -11.35 5.98
N LEU A 78 -13.19 -10.85 5.11
CA LEU A 78 -12.34 -9.70 5.37
C LEU A 78 -13.12 -8.37 5.18
N PRO A 79 -12.61 -7.26 5.72
CA PRO A 79 -13.21 -5.94 5.53
C PRO A 79 -13.28 -5.52 4.05
N GLY A 80 -14.31 -4.75 3.72
CA GLY A 80 -14.45 -4.09 2.42
C GLY A 80 -13.81 -2.70 2.39
N VAL A 81 -14.42 -1.75 1.67
CA VAL A 81 -14.00 -0.33 1.67
C VAL A 81 -14.08 0.26 3.07
N TRP A 82 -15.15 -0.09 3.80
CA TRP A 82 -15.34 0.22 5.22
C TRP A 82 -15.79 -1.03 5.97
N SER A 83 -15.47 -1.10 7.27
CA SER A 83 -15.98 -2.14 8.16
C SER A 83 -17.41 -1.87 8.64
N VAL A 84 -17.83 -0.59 8.65
CA VAL A 84 -19.16 -0.13 9.06
C VAL A 84 -19.90 0.52 7.89
N GLN A 85 -21.24 0.45 7.88
CA GLN A 85 -22.07 1.01 6.80
C GLN A 85 -22.07 2.54 6.80
N TYR A 86 -21.94 3.15 7.98
CA TYR A 86 -21.94 4.60 8.18
C TYR A 86 -20.77 4.96 9.10
N PRO A 87 -19.59 5.26 8.53
CA PRO A 87 -18.43 5.66 9.34
C PRO A 87 -18.72 6.99 10.04
N GLY A 88 -18.35 7.07 11.32
CA GLY A 88 -18.39 8.32 12.09
C GLY A 88 -17.09 9.10 11.94
N LEU A 89 -17.02 10.30 12.54
CA LEU A 89 -15.83 11.15 12.47
C LEU A 89 -14.54 10.43 12.92
N ILE A 90 -14.62 9.60 13.97
CA ILE A 90 -13.46 8.86 14.49
C ILE A 90 -12.90 7.85 13.49
N ASP A 91 -13.71 7.32 12.57
CA ASP A 91 -13.26 6.38 11.54
C ASP A 91 -12.38 7.05 10.48
N TYR A 92 -12.48 8.37 10.36
CA TYR A 92 -11.63 9.21 9.52
C TYR A 92 -10.42 9.75 10.29
N LEU A 93 -10.63 10.22 11.53
CA LEU A 93 -9.57 10.86 12.31
C LEU A 93 -8.52 9.88 12.83
N GLU A 94 -8.92 8.70 13.28
CA GLU A 94 -7.95 7.80 13.91
C GLU A 94 -6.89 7.27 12.91
N PRO A 95 -7.23 6.84 11.67
CA PRO A 95 -6.22 6.51 10.69
C PRO A 95 -5.27 7.67 10.38
N ALA A 96 -5.80 8.90 10.35
CA ALA A 96 -5.01 10.10 10.11
C ALA A 96 -3.99 10.34 11.24
N PHE A 97 -4.42 10.35 12.49
CA PHE A 97 -3.53 10.51 13.64
C PHE A 97 -2.50 9.39 13.74
N ALA A 98 -2.89 8.15 13.47
CA ALA A 98 -1.96 7.03 13.44
C ALA A 98 -0.91 7.20 12.33
N GLY A 99 -1.32 7.63 11.14
CA GLY A 99 -0.40 7.91 10.02
C GLY A 99 0.60 9.00 10.38
N ILE A 100 0.11 10.12 10.94
CA ILE A 100 0.97 11.22 11.42
C ILE A 100 1.97 10.74 12.46
N ALA A 101 1.51 9.99 13.47
CA ALA A 101 2.36 9.49 14.53
C ALA A 101 3.47 8.56 14.00
N VAL A 102 3.13 7.64 13.11
CA VAL A 102 4.12 6.75 12.46
C VAL A 102 5.08 7.56 11.59
N GLY A 103 4.61 8.56 10.85
CA GLY A 103 5.45 9.43 10.04
C GLY A 103 6.48 10.19 10.87
N LEU A 104 6.07 10.74 12.02
CA LEU A 104 7.00 11.39 12.95
C LEU A 104 8.04 10.42 13.51
N ILE A 105 7.63 9.21 13.91
CA ILE A 105 8.57 8.17 14.36
C ILE A 105 9.60 7.86 13.28
N PHE A 106 9.17 7.78 12.01
CA PHE A 106 10.07 7.45 10.90
C PHE A 106 11.10 8.55 10.67
N ILE A 107 10.76 9.83 10.83
CA ILE A 107 11.71 10.95 10.73
C ILE A 107 12.85 10.78 11.74
N PHE A 108 12.52 10.41 12.98
CA PHE A 108 13.53 10.16 14.01
C PHE A 108 14.35 8.90 13.72
N LEU A 109 13.72 7.82 13.25
CA LEU A 109 14.43 6.59 12.89
C LEU A 109 15.42 6.83 11.76
N GLU A 110 15.00 7.47 10.67
CA GLU A 110 15.90 7.77 9.55
C GLU A 110 17.05 8.67 9.99
N SER A 111 16.79 9.70 10.79
CA SER A 111 17.85 10.56 11.33
C SER A 111 18.86 9.77 12.17
N GLY A 112 18.40 8.79 12.94
CA GLY A 112 19.26 7.89 13.70
C GLY A 112 20.07 6.94 12.82
N PHE A 113 19.47 6.41 11.75
CA PHE A 113 20.14 5.46 10.84
C PHE A 113 21.08 6.13 9.83
N ALA A 114 20.77 7.35 9.38
CA ALA A 114 21.50 8.07 8.32
C ALA A 114 23.02 8.12 8.57
N GLY A 115 23.42 8.41 9.81
CA GLY A 115 24.83 8.42 10.22
C GLY A 115 25.43 7.03 10.44
N LEU A 116 24.62 6.02 10.71
CA LEU A 116 25.08 4.66 11.03
C LEU A 116 25.44 3.83 9.80
N HIS A 117 24.66 3.94 8.72
CA HIS A 117 24.96 3.22 7.47
C HIS A 117 25.78 4.03 6.46
N GLY A 118 26.01 5.34 6.72
CA GLY A 118 26.89 6.19 5.91
C GLY A 118 26.35 6.56 4.52
N LEU A 119 25.08 6.28 4.22
CA LEU A 119 24.42 6.70 2.97
C LEU A 119 23.71 8.05 3.09
N GLY A 120 23.74 8.66 4.28
CA GLY A 120 22.98 9.87 4.57
C GLY A 120 21.48 9.59 4.68
N TYR A 121 20.67 10.62 4.46
CA TYR A 121 19.21 10.46 4.43
C TYR A 121 18.79 9.88 3.08
N PHE A 122 17.75 9.06 3.05
CA PHE A 122 17.20 8.60 1.78
C PHE A 122 16.56 9.77 1.04
N SER A 123 16.71 9.82 -0.28
CA SER A 123 16.17 10.90 -1.10
C SER A 123 14.65 10.90 -1.01
N GLY A 124 14.09 12.02 -0.53
CA GLY A 124 12.66 12.27 -0.64
C GLY A 124 12.29 12.70 -2.05
N LEU A 125 11.00 12.70 -2.35
CA LEU A 125 10.49 13.30 -3.58
C LEU A 125 10.32 14.81 -3.38
N ASP A 126 10.84 15.60 -4.32
CA ASP A 126 10.71 17.05 -4.28
C ASP A 126 9.26 17.50 -4.50
N PHE A 127 8.93 18.71 -4.10
CA PHE A 127 7.65 19.32 -4.50
C PHE A 127 7.73 19.74 -5.98
N PRO A 128 6.68 19.51 -6.80
CA PRO A 128 5.34 19.01 -6.46
C PRO A 128 5.15 17.49 -6.60
N HIS A 129 6.18 16.76 -7.00
CA HIS A 129 6.16 15.30 -7.19
C HIS A 129 5.67 14.53 -5.95
N SER A 130 6.14 14.93 -4.76
CA SER A 130 5.70 14.39 -3.48
C SER A 130 4.17 14.45 -3.26
N LEU A 131 3.46 15.43 -3.84
CA LEU A 131 2.01 15.52 -3.73
C LEU A 131 1.31 14.42 -4.54
N PHE A 132 1.74 14.19 -5.78
CA PHE A 132 1.16 13.15 -6.62
C PHE A 132 1.57 11.76 -6.16
N ALA A 133 2.79 11.64 -5.63
CA ALA A 133 3.28 10.45 -4.97
C ALA A 133 2.46 10.04 -3.76
N LEU A 134 2.11 11.01 -2.92
CA LEU A 134 1.23 10.78 -1.78
C LEU A 134 -0.10 10.18 -2.22
N ILE A 135 -0.74 10.73 -3.25
CA ILE A 135 -2.04 10.26 -3.73
C ILE A 135 -1.91 8.88 -4.38
N THR A 136 -0.92 8.74 -5.26
CA THR A 136 -0.71 7.52 -6.04
C THR A 136 -0.29 6.37 -5.15
N GLY A 137 0.75 6.53 -4.33
CA GLY A 137 1.25 5.51 -3.41
C GLY A 137 0.18 5.08 -2.41
N ALA A 138 -0.48 6.03 -1.75
CA ALA A 138 -1.49 5.72 -0.73
C ALA A 138 -2.70 4.94 -1.27
N VAL A 139 -3.03 5.06 -2.56
CA VAL A 139 -4.10 4.28 -3.18
C VAL A 139 -3.55 2.99 -3.79
N ALA A 140 -2.51 3.10 -4.61
CA ALA A 140 -1.99 2.00 -5.42
C ALA A 140 -1.36 0.89 -4.58
N GLU A 141 -0.55 1.26 -3.57
CA GLU A 141 0.05 0.29 -2.66
C GLU A 141 -1.04 -0.37 -1.81
N GLU A 142 -2.00 0.39 -1.31
CA GLU A 142 -3.09 -0.19 -0.54
C GLU A 142 -3.99 -1.11 -1.37
N ILE A 143 -4.18 -0.83 -2.67
CA ILE A 143 -4.82 -1.75 -3.61
C ILE A 143 -4.03 -3.06 -3.67
N LEU A 144 -2.73 -2.99 -3.96
CA LEU A 144 -1.90 -4.18 -4.14
C LEU A 144 -1.82 -5.02 -2.88
N TYR A 145 -1.58 -4.40 -1.73
CA TYR A 145 -1.29 -5.14 -0.52
C TYR A 145 -2.57 -5.51 0.26
N ARG A 146 -3.54 -4.60 0.38
CA ARG A 146 -4.70 -4.78 1.30
C ARG A 146 -5.92 -5.31 0.57
N LEU A 147 -6.17 -4.85 -0.66
CA LEU A 147 -7.27 -5.40 -1.45
C LEU A 147 -6.85 -6.67 -2.20
N PHE A 148 -5.67 -6.72 -2.79
CA PHE A 148 -5.26 -7.87 -3.60
C PHE A 148 -4.49 -8.94 -2.81
N LEU A 149 -3.27 -8.65 -2.38
CA LEU A 149 -2.32 -9.65 -1.90
C LEU A 149 -2.77 -10.32 -0.59
N ILE A 150 -3.16 -9.54 0.43
CA ILE A 150 -3.64 -10.12 1.71
C ILE A 150 -4.87 -11.04 1.47
N PRO A 151 -5.93 -10.61 0.77
CA PRO A 151 -7.07 -11.49 0.49
C PRO A 151 -6.70 -12.74 -0.29
N VAL A 152 -5.81 -12.64 -1.29
CA VAL A 152 -5.30 -13.80 -2.03
C VAL A 152 -4.55 -14.77 -1.12
N LEU A 153 -3.62 -14.28 -0.30
CA LEU A 153 -2.86 -15.12 0.63
C LEU A 153 -3.77 -15.80 1.65
N VAL A 154 -4.73 -15.08 2.22
CA VAL A 154 -5.72 -15.67 3.13
C VAL A 154 -6.54 -16.74 2.41
N ALA A 155 -7.00 -16.49 1.19
CA ALA A 155 -7.76 -17.45 0.40
C ALA A 155 -6.95 -18.71 0.07
N VAL A 156 -5.69 -18.57 -0.33
CA VAL A 156 -4.77 -19.69 -0.61
C VAL A 156 -4.53 -20.53 0.64
N ILE A 157 -4.25 -19.90 1.78
CA ILE A 157 -4.03 -20.62 3.05
C ILE A 157 -5.31 -21.35 3.50
N LEU A 158 -6.47 -20.71 3.33
CA LEU A 158 -7.78 -21.34 3.60
C LEU A 158 -8.02 -22.55 2.70
N ALA A 159 -7.80 -22.40 1.39
CA ALA A 159 -7.97 -23.47 0.41
C ALA A 159 -7.03 -24.65 0.72
N TYR A 160 -5.76 -24.39 1.02
CA TYR A 160 -4.78 -25.40 1.38
C TYR A 160 -5.19 -26.17 2.65
N ARG A 161 -5.58 -25.45 3.72
CA ARG A 161 -6.04 -26.10 4.96
C ARG A 161 -7.28 -26.95 4.71
N GLN A 162 -8.21 -26.47 3.89
CA GLN A 162 -9.45 -27.19 3.63
C GLN A 162 -9.27 -28.44 2.77
N GLN A 163 -8.45 -28.38 1.72
CA GLN A 163 -8.09 -29.56 0.93
C GLN A 163 -7.45 -30.65 1.80
N ARG A 164 -6.68 -30.25 2.82
CA ARG A 164 -6.00 -31.17 3.73
C ARG A 164 -6.90 -31.82 4.77
N PHE A 165 -8.02 -31.19 5.14
CA PHE A 165 -8.80 -31.61 6.32
C PHE A 165 -10.28 -31.93 6.07
N SER A 166 -10.90 -31.52 4.96
CA SER A 166 -12.36 -31.72 4.83
C SER A 166 -12.94 -31.91 3.41
N GLY A 167 -12.18 -31.76 2.32
CA GLY A 167 -12.67 -32.05 0.94
C GLY A 167 -13.85 -31.20 0.42
N GLU A 168 -14.45 -30.35 1.26
CA GLU A 168 -15.57 -29.46 0.90
C GLU A 168 -15.10 -28.11 0.29
N ALA A 169 -16.02 -27.36 -0.33
CA ALA A 169 -15.76 -26.03 -0.90
C ALA A 169 -15.57 -24.92 0.17
N ILE A 170 -14.81 -23.85 -0.13
CA ILE A 170 -14.48 -22.72 0.77
C ILE A 170 -15.71 -22.27 1.57
N PRO A 171 -15.73 -22.40 2.91
CA PRO A 171 -16.90 -22.05 3.70
C PRO A 171 -17.03 -20.53 3.70
N LYS A 172 -17.95 -20.03 2.88
CA LYS A 172 -18.23 -18.60 2.77
C LYS A 172 -18.57 -18.04 4.14
N GLY A 173 -17.86 -16.99 4.56
CA GLY A 173 -18.21 -16.22 5.76
C GLY A 173 -17.77 -16.76 7.12
N LYS A 174 -16.83 -17.73 7.22
CA LYS A 174 -16.22 -18.12 8.51
C LYS A 174 -15.25 -17.05 9.04
N LYS A 175 -15.81 -15.98 9.61
CA LYS A 175 -15.06 -14.83 10.19
C LYS A 175 -14.01 -15.21 11.24
N GLY A 176 -14.16 -16.35 11.93
CA GLY A 176 -13.22 -16.81 12.95
C GLY A 176 -11.91 -17.35 12.36
N LEU A 177 -11.97 -18.06 11.23
CA LEU A 177 -10.77 -18.67 10.62
C LEU A 177 -9.93 -17.65 9.85
N SER A 178 -10.58 -16.70 9.18
CA SER A 178 -9.87 -15.61 8.48
C SER A 178 -9.14 -14.70 9.46
N GLY A 179 -9.60 -14.57 10.71
CA GLY A 179 -8.92 -13.79 11.75
C GLY A 179 -7.53 -14.30 12.12
N SER A 180 -7.35 -15.62 12.31
CA SER A 180 -6.05 -16.19 12.69
C SER A 180 -5.06 -16.28 11.53
N ILE A 181 -5.57 -16.39 10.29
CA ILE A 181 -4.75 -16.44 9.06
C ILE A 181 -4.37 -15.04 8.57
N PHE A 182 -5.16 -14.02 8.92
CA PHE A 182 -4.92 -12.65 8.48
C PHE A 182 -3.53 -12.14 8.83
N TRP A 183 -3.07 -12.32 10.09
CA TRP A 183 -1.78 -11.77 10.53
C TRP A 183 -0.58 -12.42 9.84
N PRO A 184 -0.49 -13.76 9.70
CA PRO A 184 0.53 -14.38 8.87
C PRO A 184 0.51 -13.88 7.41
N ALA A 185 -0.67 -13.73 6.81
CA ALA A 185 -0.80 -13.20 5.45
C ALA A 185 -0.36 -11.72 5.34
N ALA A 186 -0.71 -10.90 6.33
CA ALA A 186 -0.29 -9.50 6.42
C ALA A 186 1.22 -9.37 6.63
N ALA A 187 1.84 -10.24 7.44
CA ALA A 187 3.28 -10.27 7.62
C ALA A 187 4.00 -10.67 6.33
N ALA A 188 3.52 -11.70 5.62
CA ALA A 188 4.08 -12.10 4.32
C ALA A 188 3.94 -10.97 3.29
N ALA A 189 2.78 -10.32 3.22
CA ALA A 189 2.57 -9.14 2.37
C ALA A 189 3.50 -7.98 2.76
N GLY A 190 3.74 -7.75 4.04
CA GLY A 190 4.66 -6.72 4.53
C GLY A 190 6.14 -7.01 4.24
N ILE A 191 6.53 -8.29 4.20
CA ILE A 191 7.87 -8.68 3.74
C ILE A 191 8.01 -8.40 2.24
N ILE A 192 7.01 -8.75 1.42
CA ILE A 192 7.01 -8.44 -0.02
C ILE A 192 7.07 -6.93 -0.24
N TYR A 193 6.29 -6.16 0.53
CA TYR A 193 6.31 -4.69 0.54
C TYR A 193 7.72 -4.14 0.80
N THR A 194 8.36 -4.66 1.85
CA THR A 194 9.72 -4.28 2.25
C THR A 194 10.74 -4.60 1.15
N LEU A 195 10.65 -5.78 0.55
CA LEU A 195 11.58 -6.19 -0.50
C LEU A 195 11.44 -5.34 -1.76
N ALA A 196 10.21 -4.95 -2.13
CA ALA A 196 9.98 -4.03 -3.24
C ALA A 196 10.68 -2.68 -2.99
N HIS A 197 10.48 -2.08 -1.81
CA HIS A 197 11.12 -0.80 -1.46
C HIS A 197 12.65 -0.92 -1.34
N GLY A 198 13.17 -2.06 -0.86
CA GLY A 198 14.60 -2.31 -0.85
C GLY A 198 15.19 -2.40 -2.26
N PHE A 199 14.46 -3.00 -3.20
CA PHE A 199 14.85 -3.03 -4.61
C PHE A 199 14.82 -1.64 -5.24
N ASP A 200 13.77 -0.86 -5.00
CA ASP A 200 13.67 0.52 -5.47
C ASP A 200 14.82 1.38 -4.94
N MET A 201 15.22 1.17 -3.68
CA MET A 201 16.38 1.86 -3.10
C MET A 201 17.69 1.49 -3.79
N ILE A 202 17.92 0.20 -4.09
CA ILE A 202 19.10 -0.25 -4.83
C ILE A 202 19.17 0.42 -6.20
N VAL A 203 18.05 0.42 -6.93
CA VAL A 203 17.96 1.06 -8.26
C VAL A 203 18.20 2.57 -8.15
N SER A 204 17.66 3.23 -7.12
CA SER A 204 17.84 4.67 -6.92
C SER A 204 19.29 5.08 -6.63
N LEU A 205 20.08 4.18 -6.06
CA LEU A 205 21.51 4.39 -5.81
C LEU A 205 22.37 4.10 -7.05
N GLY A 206 21.76 3.74 -8.19
CA GLY A 206 22.48 3.33 -9.40
C GLY A 206 23.14 1.95 -9.27
N GLU A 207 22.76 1.20 -8.24
CA GLU A 207 23.31 -0.11 -7.92
C GLU A 207 22.43 -1.22 -8.50
N ILE A 208 23.01 -2.40 -8.69
CA ILE A 208 22.33 -3.53 -9.37
C ILE A 208 22.27 -4.77 -8.47
N SER A 209 22.98 -4.77 -7.33
CA SER A 209 23.07 -5.93 -6.43
C SER A 209 22.54 -5.64 -5.03
N MET A 210 21.78 -6.60 -4.50
CA MET A 210 21.31 -6.62 -3.11
C MET A 210 22.45 -6.66 -2.08
N THR A 211 23.64 -7.07 -2.48
CA THR A 211 24.82 -7.14 -1.60
C THR A 211 25.50 -5.79 -1.39
N GLN A 212 25.11 -4.75 -2.14
CA GLN A 212 25.76 -3.44 -2.11
C GLN A 212 25.22 -2.53 -1.00
N LEU A 213 24.03 -2.84 -0.47
CA LEU A 213 23.49 -2.12 0.67
C LEU A 213 24.15 -2.57 1.98
N PRO A 214 24.63 -1.62 2.83
CA PRO A 214 25.10 -1.94 4.16
C PRO A 214 24.04 -2.71 4.96
N PRO A 215 24.41 -3.70 5.80
CA PRO A 215 23.45 -4.45 6.62
C PRO A 215 22.54 -3.56 7.47
N LEU A 216 23.04 -2.41 7.93
CA LEU A 216 22.26 -1.43 8.69
C LEU A 216 21.23 -0.70 7.82
N ALA A 217 21.50 -0.46 6.54
CA ALA A 217 20.52 0.09 5.60
C ALA A 217 19.41 -0.93 5.31
N TRP A 218 19.76 -2.21 5.14
CA TRP A 218 18.77 -3.29 5.04
C TRP A 218 17.89 -3.39 6.29
N LEU A 219 18.49 -3.29 7.47
CA LEU A 219 17.75 -3.30 8.73
C LEU A 219 16.79 -2.11 8.82
N GLN A 220 17.21 -0.91 8.41
CA GLN A 220 16.35 0.27 8.36
C GLN A 220 15.18 0.09 7.39
N VAL A 221 15.46 -0.33 6.14
CA VAL A 221 14.42 -0.61 5.13
C VAL A 221 13.43 -1.63 5.66
N LEU A 222 13.92 -2.70 6.29
CA LEU A 222 13.08 -3.73 6.88
C LEU A 222 12.22 -3.20 8.01
N LEU A 223 12.81 -2.50 8.97
CA LEU A 223 12.10 -1.97 10.12
C LEU A 223 11.01 -0.99 9.70
N MET A 224 11.35 -0.03 8.84
CA MET A 224 10.42 1.02 8.42
C MET A 224 9.30 0.44 7.55
N ASN A 225 9.63 -0.26 6.47
CA ASN A 225 8.61 -0.73 5.54
C ASN A 225 7.73 -1.85 6.12
N LEU A 226 8.27 -2.74 6.96
CA LEU A 226 7.47 -3.77 7.61
C LEU A 226 6.52 -3.17 8.65
N VAL A 227 6.98 -2.20 9.46
CA VAL A 227 6.14 -1.51 10.45
C VAL A 227 5.02 -0.75 9.76
N LEU A 228 5.33 0.01 8.71
CA LEU A 228 4.33 0.72 7.91
C LEU A 228 3.32 -0.28 7.33
N ALA A 229 3.82 -1.38 6.77
CA ALA A 229 2.98 -2.38 6.13
C ALA A 229 1.99 -3.02 7.12
N LEU A 230 2.47 -3.39 8.30
CA LEU A 230 1.65 -4.00 9.35
C LEU A 230 0.68 -2.98 9.99
N ALA A 231 1.09 -1.72 10.16
CA ALA A 231 0.22 -0.67 10.69
C ALA A 231 -0.95 -0.37 9.74
N ALA A 232 -0.70 -0.25 8.44
CA ALA A 232 -1.76 -0.12 7.44
C ALA A 232 -2.63 -1.38 7.36
N ALA A 233 -2.06 -2.58 7.50
CA ALA A 233 -2.84 -3.82 7.59
C ALA A 233 -3.75 -3.86 8.84
N TRP A 234 -3.28 -3.32 9.98
CA TRP A 234 -4.10 -3.16 11.18
C TRP A 234 -5.29 -2.23 10.95
N GLN A 235 -5.07 -1.08 10.28
CA GLN A 235 -6.14 -0.17 9.90
C GLN A 235 -7.14 -0.83 8.96
N PHE A 236 -6.65 -1.54 7.93
CA PHE A 236 -7.48 -2.33 7.02
C PHE A 236 -8.34 -3.33 7.79
N ARG A 237 -7.74 -4.09 8.71
CA ARG A 237 -8.45 -5.14 9.46
C ARG A 237 -9.57 -4.60 10.32
N ARG A 238 -9.36 -3.44 10.92
CA ARG A 238 -10.28 -2.80 11.87
C ARG A 238 -11.36 -1.99 11.18
N ARG A 239 -11.00 -1.23 10.14
CA ARG A 239 -11.86 -0.21 9.52
C ARG A 239 -12.10 -0.35 8.03
N GLY A 240 -11.40 -1.24 7.34
CA GLY A 240 -11.52 -1.42 5.91
C GLY A 240 -10.50 -0.61 5.11
N TYR A 241 -10.56 -0.78 3.80
CA TYR A 241 -9.54 -0.30 2.87
C TYR A 241 -9.34 1.22 2.91
N LEU A 242 -10.41 2.02 3.02
CA LEU A 242 -10.24 3.48 3.03
C LEU A 242 -9.48 3.97 4.27
N ALA A 243 -9.59 3.27 5.41
CA ALA A 243 -8.78 3.60 6.58
C ALA A 243 -7.29 3.33 6.35
N ALA A 244 -6.93 2.27 5.61
CA ALA A 244 -5.55 2.00 5.25
C ALA A 244 -5.01 3.07 4.28
N VAL A 245 -5.79 3.45 3.27
CA VAL A 245 -5.47 4.56 2.34
C VAL A 245 -5.26 5.86 3.09
N MET A 246 -6.15 6.20 4.03
CA MET A 246 -6.01 7.41 4.83
C MET A 246 -4.76 7.36 5.71
N PHE A 247 -4.54 6.27 6.44
CA PHE A 247 -3.34 6.09 7.23
C PHE A 247 -2.08 6.29 6.40
N HIS A 248 -2.02 5.67 5.22
CA HIS A 248 -0.90 5.80 4.31
C HIS A 248 -0.73 7.24 3.82
N ALA A 249 -1.81 7.89 3.35
CA ALA A 249 -1.75 9.25 2.85
C ALA A 249 -1.23 10.24 3.92
N TRP A 250 -1.69 10.10 5.17
CA TRP A 250 -1.25 10.94 6.28
C TRP A 250 0.18 10.63 6.73
N PHE A 251 0.59 9.35 6.69
CA PHE A 251 1.99 8.97 6.86
C PHE A 251 2.86 9.64 5.79
N ALA A 252 2.50 9.49 4.51
CA ALA A 252 3.22 10.03 3.36
C ALA A 252 3.29 11.56 3.40
N LEU A 253 2.23 12.24 3.87
CA LEU A 253 2.25 13.69 4.08
C LEU A 253 3.36 14.11 5.04
N VAL A 254 3.44 13.46 6.20
CA VAL A 254 4.47 13.78 7.19
C VAL A 254 5.85 13.38 6.67
N TRP A 255 5.95 12.19 6.10
CA TRP A 255 7.21 11.62 5.66
C TRP A 255 7.82 12.35 4.47
N TYR A 256 7.06 12.60 3.39
CA TYR A 256 7.60 13.23 2.19
C TYR A 256 7.54 14.75 2.24
N ILE A 257 6.41 15.34 2.67
CA ILE A 257 6.20 16.78 2.53
C ILE A 257 6.75 17.54 3.73
N ILE A 258 6.51 17.09 4.96
CA ILE A 258 7.06 17.79 6.13
C ILE A 258 8.57 17.57 6.20
N ARG A 259 9.08 16.35 6.03
CA ARG A 259 10.54 16.17 5.98
C ARG A 259 11.16 16.90 4.79
N GLY A 260 10.66 16.69 3.57
CA GLY A 260 11.21 17.31 2.36
C GLY A 260 11.14 18.84 2.35
N GLY A 261 10.18 19.43 3.07
CA GLY A 261 10.05 20.88 3.20
C GLY A 261 10.87 21.52 4.33
N PHE A 262 11.30 20.76 5.35
CA PHE A 262 11.93 21.32 6.56
C PHE A 262 13.32 20.77 6.89
N LEU A 263 13.75 19.65 6.28
CA LEU A 263 14.98 18.94 6.64
C LEU A 263 15.92 18.68 5.44
N ILE A 264 15.80 19.49 4.39
CA ILE A 264 16.84 19.66 3.36
C ILE A 264 17.76 20.80 3.80
#